data_AF-A0A183D7F4-F1
#
_entry.id   AF-A0A183D7F4-F1
#
_cell.length_a   1.000
_cell.length_b   1.000
_cell.length_c   1.000
_cell.angle_alpha   90.00
_cell.angle_beta   90.00
_cell.angle_gamma   90.00
#
_symmetry.space_group_name_H-M   'P 1'
#
loop_
_entity.id
_entity.type
_entity.pdbx_description
1 polymer ?
#
loop_
_entity_poly.entity_id
_entity_poly.type
_entity_poly.pdbx_seq_one_letter_code
_entity_poly.pdbx_strand_id
1 'polypeptide(L)' 'MFISYVPTECGTIDAEFAPCVGKKTADQLFYDCCKLYIEPECHDLCQYEVDRDAAQSLVQSVFRFLNTFVK' A
#
# COMPACT_ATOMS: atom_id res chain seq x y z
N MET A 1 2.10 -26.60 14.10
CA MET A 1 1.86 -26.71 12.65
C MET A 1 0.83 -25.63 12.32
N PHE A 2 1.26 -24.47 11.83
CA PHE A 2 0.34 -23.41 11.41
C PHE A 2 -0.06 -23.70 9.97
N ILE A 3 -1.28 -24.20 9.76
CA ILE A 3 -1.88 -24.23 8.43
C ILE A 3 -2.34 -22.80 8.16
N SER A 4 -1.58 -22.09 7.34
CA SER A 4 -2.01 -20.82 6.76
C SER A 4 -3.21 -21.10 5.88
N TYR A 5 -4.41 -20.69 6.28
CA TYR A 5 -5.53 -20.57 5.35
C TYR A 5 -5.15 -19.45 4.37
N VAL A 6 -4.57 -19.80 3.22
CA VAL A 6 -4.46 -18.90 2.09
C VAL A 6 -5.80 -19.05 1.37
N PRO A 7 -6.68 -18.04 1.40
CA PRO A 7 -7.85 -18.06 0.54
C PRO A 7 -7.33 -18.29 -0.89
N THR A 8 -7.91 -19.25 -1.62
CA THR A 8 -7.50 -19.58 -3.00
C THR A 8 -7.51 -18.36 -3.93
N GLU A 9 -8.21 -17.30 -3.53
CA GLU A 9 -8.28 -16.00 -4.19
C GLU A 9 -7.62 -14.96 -3.27
N CYS A 10 -6.47 -14.42 -3.67
CA CYS A 10 -5.78 -13.32 -2.99
C CYS A 10 -5.41 -12.25 -4.03
N GLY A 11 -5.34 -10.99 -3.64
CA GLY A 11 -5.13 -9.88 -4.57
C GLY A 11 -6.28 -9.63 -5.56
N THR A 12 -7.45 -10.24 -5.34
CA THR A 12 -8.66 -10.06 -6.14
C THR A 12 -9.67 -9.16 -5.41
N ILE A 13 -10.66 -8.66 -6.16
CA ILE A 13 -11.75 -7.87 -5.57
C ILE A 13 -12.54 -8.68 -4.53
N ASP A 14 -12.77 -9.96 -4.79
CA ASP A 14 -13.50 -10.86 -3.89
C ASP A 14 -12.73 -11.15 -2.60
N ALA A 15 -11.40 -11.00 -2.64
CA ALA A 15 -10.51 -11.13 -1.49
C ALA A 15 -10.23 -9.79 -0.80
N GLU A 16 -10.96 -8.72 -1.18
CA GLU A 16 -10.71 -7.35 -0.71
C GLU A 16 -9.25 -6.92 -0.92
N PHE A 17 -8.62 -7.41 -1.99
CA PHE A 17 -7.21 -7.22 -2.30
C PHE A 17 -6.24 -7.68 -1.21
N ALA A 18 -6.64 -8.58 -0.32
CA ALA A 18 -5.75 -9.14 0.69
C ALA A 18 -4.49 -9.76 0.03
N PRO A 19 -3.29 -9.54 0.59
CA PRO A 19 -2.06 -9.98 -0.04
C PRO A 19 -1.93 -11.50 -0.01
N CYS A 20 -1.38 -12.07 -1.09
CA CYS A 20 -1.07 -13.50 -1.20
C CYS A 20 0.09 -13.96 -0.31
N VAL A 21 0.79 -13.02 0.31
CA VAL A 21 1.94 -13.24 1.19
C VAL A 21 1.68 -12.55 2.52
N GLY A 22 2.51 -12.82 3.52
CA GLY A 22 2.40 -12.12 4.80
C GLY A 22 2.49 -10.60 4.61
N LYS A 23 1.68 -9.83 5.35
CA LYS A 23 1.57 -8.37 5.23
C LYS A 23 2.94 -7.67 5.12
N LYS A 24 3.85 -7.96 6.05
CA LYS A 24 5.22 -7.39 6.04
C LYS A 24 5.97 -7.63 4.73
N THR A 25 5.81 -8.79 4.11
CA THR A 25 6.44 -9.11 2.83
C THR A 25 5.76 -8.36 1.68
N ALA A 26 4.42 -8.25 1.70
CA ALA A 26 3.69 -7.46 0.72
C ALA A 26 4.07 -5.98 0.79
N ASP A 27 4.12 -5.41 1.98
CA ASP A 27 4.51 -4.01 2.23
C ASP A 27 5.91 -3.73 1.67
N GLN A 28 6.88 -4.61 1.97
CA GLN A 28 8.26 -4.46 1.49
C GLN A 28 8.35 -4.56 -0.04
N LEU A 29 7.69 -5.56 -0.64
CA LEU A 29 7.67 -5.73 -2.10
C LEU A 29 7.02 -4.53 -2.80
N PHE A 30 5.90 -4.04 -2.26
CA PHE A 30 5.22 -2.89 -2.80
C PHE A 30 6.10 -1.64 -2.72
N TYR A 31 6.71 -1.38 -1.56
CA TYR A 31 7.60 -0.24 -1.37
C TYR A 31 8.80 -0.29 -2.33
N ASP A 32 9.45 -1.45 -2.43
CA ASP A 32 10.62 -1.63 -3.29
C ASP A 32 10.31 -1.46 -4.77
N CYS A 33 9.11 -1.87 -5.22
CA CYS A 33 8.65 -1.63 -6.59
C CYS A 33 8.24 -0.17 -6.80
N CYS A 34 7.47 0.41 -5.89
CA CYS A 34 6.90 1.76 -6.01
C CYS A 34 7.99 2.84 -6.12
N LYS A 35 9.04 2.76 -5.28
CA LYS A 35 10.14 3.73 -5.27
C LYS A 35 10.96 3.79 -6.57
N LEU A 36 10.82 2.78 -7.45
CA LEU A 36 11.47 2.78 -8.77
C LEU A 36 10.79 3.73 -9.75
N TYR A 37 9.52 4.06 -9.52
CA TYR A 37 8.70 4.85 -10.43
C TYR A 37 8.33 6.23 -9.88
N ILE A 38 8.56 6.45 -8.59
CA ILE A 38 8.08 7.62 -7.85
C ILE A 38 9.27 8.37 -7.24
N GLU A 39 9.19 9.69 -7.23
CA GLU A 39 10.20 10.57 -6.63
C GLU A 39 10.27 10.40 -5.10
N PRO A 40 11.45 10.62 -4.46
CA PRO A 40 11.64 10.41 -3.03
C PRO A 40 10.63 11.13 -2.13
N GLU A 41 10.18 12.32 -2.52
CA GLU A 41 9.20 13.13 -1.77
C GLU A 41 7.82 12.48 -1.69
N CYS A 42 7.54 11.52 -2.57
CA CYS A 42 6.28 10.80 -2.66
C CYS A 42 6.39 9.36 -2.14
N HIS A 43 7.54 8.93 -1.60
CA HIS A 43 7.73 7.56 -1.09
C HIS A 43 6.83 7.23 0.10
N ASP A 44 6.32 8.25 0.82
CA ASP A 44 5.30 8.08 1.86
C ASP A 44 3.98 7.48 1.33
N LEU A 45 3.70 7.60 0.02
CA LEU A 45 2.56 6.94 -0.64
C LEU A 45 2.82 5.48 -0.98
N CYS A 46 4.06 5.01 -0.90
CA CYS A 46 4.45 3.65 -1.26
C CYS A 46 4.09 2.65 -0.14
N GLN A 47 2.84 2.67 0.30
CA GLN A 47 2.28 1.76 1.30
C GLN A 47 1.23 0.86 0.66
N TYR A 48 1.29 -0.44 0.96
CA TYR A 48 0.29 -1.39 0.49
C TYR A 48 -0.95 -1.31 1.39
N GLU A 49 -1.93 -0.50 0.98
CA GLU A 49 -3.20 -0.35 1.70
C GLU A 49 -4.39 -0.95 0.95
N VAL A 50 -5.11 -1.82 1.66
CA VAL A 50 -6.35 -2.44 1.20
C VAL A 50 -7.57 -1.79 1.84
N ASP A 51 -7.38 -1.13 2.98
CA ASP A 51 -8.42 -0.36 3.65
C ASP A 51 -8.63 0.97 2.94
N ARG A 52 -9.85 1.20 2.48
CA ARG A 52 -10.21 2.39 1.70
C ARG A 52 -10.01 3.68 2.48
N ASP A 53 -10.37 3.71 3.75
CA ASP A 53 -10.32 4.92 4.56
C ASP A 53 -8.87 5.30 4.93
N ALA A 54 -8.04 4.29 5.20
CA ALA A 54 -6.60 4.43 5.37
C ALA A 54 -5.94 4.95 4.08
N ALA A 55 -6.25 4.33 2.94
CA ALA A 55 -5.72 4.76 1.63
C ALA A 55 -6.13 6.20 1.30
N GLN A 56 -7.39 6.57 1.54
CA GLN A 56 -7.85 7.94 1.36
C GLN A 56 -7.12 8.93 2.26
N SER A 57 -6.86 8.54 3.52
CA SER A 57 -6.13 9.38 4.48
C SER A 57 -4.68 9.63 4.05
N LEU A 58 -3.98 8.61 3.53
CA LEU A 58 -2.62 8.71 2.98
C LEU A 58 -2.54 9.66 1.79
N VAL A 59 -3.48 9.52 0.84
CA VAL A 59 -3.53 10.42 -0.32
C VAL A 59 -3.77 11.85 0.13
N GLN A 60 -4.68 12.07 1.08
CA GLN A 60 -4.94 13.41 1.62
C GLN A 60 -3.74 13.99 2.38
N SER A 61 -2.99 13.19 3.15
CA SER A 61 -1.82 13.68 3.88
C SER A 61 -0.75 14.18 2.92
N VAL A 62 -0.53 13.47 1.81
CA VAL A 62 0.44 13.88 0.79
C VAL A 62 -0.04 15.09 0.00
N PHE A 63 -1.32 15.17 -0.39
CA PHE A 63 -1.83 16.40 -1.03
C PHE A 63 -1.72 17.63 -0.13
N ARG A 64 -1.96 17.50 1.19
CA ARG A 64 -1.75 18.60 2.14
C ARG A 64 -0.28 18.99 2.23
N PHE A 65 0.62 18.01 2.24
CA PHE A 65 2.05 18.23 2.21
C PHE A 65 2.45 18.99 0.94
N LEU A 66 2.13 18.47 -0.25
CA LEU A 66 2.43 19.14 -1.54
C LEU A 66 1.85 20.56 -1.61
N ASN A 67 0.60 20.78 -1.18
CA ASN A 67 0.01 22.12 -1.14
C ASN A 67 0.68 23.08 -0.13
N THR A 68 1.43 22.56 0.84
CA THR A 68 2.25 23.37 1.76
C THR A 68 3.59 23.75 1.12
N PHE A 69 4.16 22.90 0.25
CA PHE A 69 5.42 23.17 -0.46
C PHE A 69 5.24 23.96 -1.77
N VAL A 70 4.04 23.98 -2.36
CA VAL A 70 3.71 24.79 -3.55
C VAL A 70 3.32 26.24 -3.17
N LYS A 71 3.60 26.67 -1.93
CA LYS A 71 3.39 28.04 -1.44
C LYS A 71 4.69 28.81 -1.28
#